data_AF-X1G3W6-F1
#
_entry.id   AF-X1G3W6-F1
#
_cell.length_a   1.000
_cell.length_b   1.000
_cell.length_c   1.000
_cell.angle_alpha   90.00
_cell.angle_beta   90.00
_cell.angle_gamma   90.00
#
_symmetry.space_group_name_H-M   'P 1'
#
loop_
_entity.id
_entity.type
_entity.pdbx_description
1 polymer ?
#
loop_
_entity_poly.entity_id
_entity_poly.type
_entity_poly.pdbx_seq_one_letter_code
_entity_poly.pdbx_strand_id
1 'polypeptide(L)'
;MNKTQVDQILHNGTIYTVDETFSTAEAMAVKNGKILATGEADVIMEKYTSGEVIDLEGGFVYPGLIDAHCHFVSYGLSLQNADLTGTSSFEEIIEILKEHQAKYPSEWILGRGWDQNDWEHTEFPSKDKLDLAFPGKPVLLTRIDGHGAIASTEALRRAKVTRETRIEGGALITKDGALTGMLIDNAISLVRRIMPKASKQDYMNSIMQGQRKCFEV
;
A
#
# COMPACT_ATOMS: atom_id res chain seq x y z
N MET A 1 -22.43 -41.09 -21.62
CA MET A 1 -22.17 -39.84 -22.36
C MET A 1 -20.72 -39.44 -22.14
N ASN A 2 -20.04 -38.85 -23.14
CA ASN A 2 -18.68 -38.35 -22.93
C ASN A 2 -18.73 -37.02 -22.17
N LYS A 3 -18.08 -36.96 -21.02
CA LYS A 3 -17.95 -35.74 -20.22
C LYS A 3 -17.09 -34.70 -20.95
N THR A 4 -17.37 -33.42 -20.73
CA THR A 4 -16.57 -32.33 -21.29
C THR A 4 -15.32 -32.10 -20.44
N GLN A 5 -14.13 -32.15 -21.03
CA GLN A 5 -12.88 -31.84 -20.33
C GLN A 5 -12.78 -30.34 -20.00
N VAL A 6 -12.48 -30.03 -18.74
CA VAL A 6 -12.22 -28.68 -18.21
C VAL A 6 -10.90 -28.65 -17.43
N ASP A 7 -10.48 -27.46 -16.99
CA ASP A 7 -9.20 -27.28 -16.28
C ASP A 7 -9.38 -27.53 -14.78
N GLN A 8 -10.46 -27.03 -14.19
CA GLN A 8 -10.77 -27.20 -12.76
C GLN A 8 -12.25 -27.47 -12.55
N ILE A 9 -12.56 -28.30 -11.56
CA ILE A 9 -13.91 -28.42 -10.98
C ILE A 9 -13.79 -28.15 -9.48
N LEU A 10 -14.54 -27.20 -8.96
CA LEU A 10 -14.66 -26.96 -7.52
C LEU A 10 -16.03 -27.49 -7.09
N HIS A 11 -16.10 -28.23 -5.98
CA HIS A 11 -17.36 -28.83 -5.49
C HIS A 11 -17.41 -28.89 -3.96
N ASN A 12 -18.56 -29.31 -3.40
CA ASN A 12 -18.78 -29.44 -1.96
C ASN A 12 -18.57 -28.10 -1.23
N GLY A 13 -19.10 -27.01 -1.78
CA GLY A 13 -19.04 -25.68 -1.15
C GLY A 13 -20.24 -24.82 -1.54
N THR A 14 -20.28 -23.59 -1.03
CA THR A 14 -21.29 -22.59 -1.41
C THR A 14 -20.65 -21.54 -2.31
N ILE A 15 -21.04 -21.53 -3.59
CA ILE A 15 -20.48 -20.65 -4.61
C ILE A 15 -21.47 -19.51 -4.86
N TYR A 16 -21.11 -18.29 -4.47
CA TYR A 16 -21.91 -17.09 -4.74
C TYR A 16 -21.68 -16.63 -6.17
N THR A 17 -22.73 -16.65 -7.00
CA THR A 17 -22.64 -16.23 -8.42
C THR A 17 -22.75 -14.72 -8.57
N VAL A 18 -23.43 -14.07 -7.62
CA VAL A 18 -23.75 -12.62 -7.63
C VAL A 18 -24.50 -12.24 -8.92
N ASP A 19 -25.40 -13.12 -9.38
CA ASP A 19 -26.38 -12.79 -10.43
C ASP A 19 -27.51 -11.89 -9.89
N GLU A 20 -28.47 -11.54 -10.74
CA GLU A 20 -29.60 -10.66 -10.38
C GLU A 20 -30.44 -11.17 -9.20
N THR A 21 -30.37 -12.47 -8.92
CA THR A 21 -31.11 -13.12 -7.83
C THR A 21 -30.23 -13.48 -6.64
N PHE A 22 -28.93 -13.15 -6.68
CA PHE A 22 -27.93 -13.56 -5.71
C PHE A 22 -27.92 -15.08 -5.47
N SER A 23 -28.03 -15.85 -6.55
CA SER A 23 -28.05 -17.31 -6.46
C SER A 23 -26.73 -17.89 -5.90
N THR A 24 -26.85 -19.09 -5.33
CA THR A 24 -25.71 -19.92 -4.94
C THR A 24 -25.69 -21.22 -5.73
N ALA A 25 -24.52 -21.83 -5.84
CA ALA A 25 -24.30 -23.14 -6.45
C ALA A 25 -23.40 -24.01 -5.55
N GLU A 26 -23.43 -25.33 -5.79
CA GLU A 26 -22.65 -26.31 -5.02
C GLU A 26 -21.34 -26.70 -5.70
N ALA A 27 -21.28 -26.54 -7.03
CA ALA A 27 -20.11 -26.82 -7.83
C ALA A 27 -19.98 -25.86 -9.03
N MET A 28 -18.76 -25.73 -9.54
CA MET A 28 -18.45 -24.96 -10.74
C MET A 28 -17.38 -25.64 -11.60
N ALA A 29 -17.49 -25.48 -12.92
CA ALA A 29 -16.50 -25.95 -13.88
C ALA A 29 -15.82 -24.77 -14.58
N VAL A 30 -14.49 -24.76 -14.61
CA VAL A 30 -13.66 -23.65 -15.13
C VAL A 30 -12.79 -24.13 -16.27
N LYS A 31 -12.75 -23.37 -17.37
CA LYS A 31 -11.89 -23.63 -18.52
C LYS A 31 -11.33 -22.33 -19.11
N ASN A 32 -10.04 -22.28 -19.35
CA ASN A 32 -9.30 -21.11 -19.86
C ASN A 32 -9.58 -19.83 -19.05
N GLY A 33 -9.60 -19.95 -17.72
CA GLY A 33 -9.89 -18.83 -16.81
C GLY A 33 -11.34 -18.31 -16.86
N LYS A 34 -12.27 -19.06 -17.47
CA LYS A 34 -13.70 -18.72 -17.53
C LYS A 34 -14.53 -19.79 -16.85
N ILE A 35 -15.56 -19.34 -16.14
CA ILE A 35 -16.60 -20.22 -15.58
C ILE A 35 -17.47 -20.71 -16.73
N LEU A 36 -17.50 -22.01 -16.97
CA LEU A 36 -18.35 -22.62 -18.01
C LEU A 36 -19.74 -23.00 -17.49
N ALA A 37 -19.83 -23.37 -16.22
CA ALA A 37 -21.09 -23.68 -15.55
C ALA A 37 -20.95 -23.62 -14.03
N THR A 38 -22.05 -23.33 -13.38
CA THR A 38 -22.30 -23.46 -11.94
C THR A 38 -23.60 -24.25 -11.75
N GLY A 39 -23.76 -24.98 -10.65
CA GLY A 39 -25.01 -25.67 -10.34
C GLY A 39 -24.87 -26.65 -9.18
N GLU A 40 -25.84 -27.57 -9.07
CA GLU A 40 -25.78 -28.73 -8.16
C GLU A 40 -24.55 -29.58 -8.47
N ALA A 41 -23.95 -30.17 -7.42
CA ALA A 41 -22.68 -30.89 -7.55
C ALA A 41 -22.78 -32.06 -8.52
N ASP A 42 -23.84 -32.88 -8.42
CA ASP A 42 -24.03 -34.06 -9.26
C ASP A 42 -24.18 -33.70 -10.74
N VAL A 43 -24.87 -32.60 -11.05
CA VAL A 43 -25.05 -32.13 -12.44
C VAL A 43 -23.74 -31.70 -13.06
N ILE A 44 -22.90 -30.97 -12.31
CA ILE A 44 -21.57 -30.55 -12.78
C ILE A 44 -20.66 -31.78 -12.96
N MET A 45 -20.66 -32.70 -11.99
CA MET A 45 -19.84 -33.89 -12.00
C MET A 45 -20.27 -34.91 -13.08
N GLU A 46 -21.54 -34.94 -13.49
CA GLU A 46 -21.99 -35.76 -14.61
C GLU A 46 -21.55 -35.19 -15.96
N LYS A 47 -21.62 -33.85 -16.11
CA LYS A 47 -21.38 -33.17 -17.40
C LYS A 47 -19.91 -32.90 -17.70
N TYR A 48 -19.09 -32.67 -16.67
CA TYR A 48 -17.68 -32.25 -16.81
C TYR A 48 -16.71 -33.22 -16.15
N THR A 49 -15.46 -33.20 -16.63
CA THR A 49 -14.35 -33.96 -16.04
C THR A 49 -13.08 -33.11 -16.02
N SER A 50 -12.27 -33.24 -14.98
CA SER A 50 -10.98 -32.56 -14.85
C SER A 50 -9.95 -33.48 -14.19
N GLY A 51 -8.67 -33.23 -14.46
CA GLY A 51 -7.57 -33.79 -13.66
C GLY A 51 -7.37 -33.05 -12.33
N GLU A 52 -7.96 -31.86 -12.19
CA GLU A 52 -7.92 -31.02 -10.99
C GLU A 52 -9.35 -30.82 -10.48
N VAL A 53 -9.72 -31.62 -9.50
CA VAL A 53 -11.01 -31.56 -8.81
C VAL A 53 -10.73 -31.14 -7.37
N ILE A 54 -11.29 -30.00 -6.97
CA ILE A 54 -11.03 -29.33 -5.70
C ILE A 54 -12.28 -29.50 -4.82
N ASP A 55 -12.12 -30.21 -3.71
CA ASP A 55 -13.11 -30.27 -2.64
C ASP A 55 -12.99 -29.00 -1.79
N LEU A 56 -14.09 -28.25 -1.69
CA LEU A 56 -14.16 -27.01 -0.91
C LEU A 56 -14.39 -27.25 0.59
N GLU A 57 -14.65 -28.50 1.02
CA GLU A 57 -14.87 -28.89 2.42
C GLU A 57 -15.97 -28.08 3.13
N GLY A 58 -17.04 -27.74 2.40
CA GLY A 58 -18.13 -26.88 2.87
C GLY A 58 -17.81 -25.38 2.86
N GLY A 59 -16.65 -24.98 2.33
CA GLY A 59 -16.21 -23.60 2.21
C GLY A 59 -17.01 -22.76 1.22
N PHE A 60 -16.63 -21.49 1.13
CA PHE A 60 -17.34 -20.49 0.32
C PHE A 60 -16.47 -19.98 -0.83
N VAL A 61 -17.08 -19.79 -1.99
CA VAL A 61 -16.46 -19.13 -3.14
C VAL A 61 -17.20 -17.83 -3.42
N TYR A 62 -16.44 -16.75 -3.52
CA TYR A 62 -16.93 -15.41 -3.88
C TYR A 62 -16.23 -14.95 -5.17
N PRO A 63 -16.84 -14.05 -5.95
CA PRO A 63 -16.11 -13.32 -6.97
C PRO A 63 -14.91 -12.60 -6.34
N GLY A 64 -13.79 -12.57 -7.06
CA GLY A 64 -12.63 -11.80 -6.62
C GLY A 64 -13.01 -10.34 -6.37
N LEU A 65 -12.46 -9.74 -5.32
CA LEU A 65 -12.74 -8.35 -4.97
C LEU A 65 -12.18 -7.41 -6.05
N ILE A 66 -12.98 -6.45 -6.50
CA ILE A 66 -12.61 -5.47 -7.51
C ILE A 66 -12.58 -4.08 -6.88
N ASP A 67 -11.40 -3.50 -6.79
CA ASP A 67 -11.23 -2.09 -6.44
C ASP A 67 -11.41 -1.23 -7.71
N ALA A 68 -12.53 -0.52 -7.79
CA ALA A 68 -12.88 0.31 -8.94
C ALA A 68 -12.09 1.62 -9.02
N HIS A 69 -11.43 2.04 -7.93
CA HIS A 69 -10.68 3.29 -7.90
C HIS A 69 -9.50 3.21 -6.93
N CYS A 70 -8.30 2.98 -7.49
CA CYS A 70 -7.07 3.02 -6.73
C CYS A 70 -5.95 3.79 -7.45
N HIS A 71 -5.01 4.30 -6.66
CA HIS A 71 -3.73 4.82 -7.16
C HIS A 71 -2.67 3.72 -7.12
N PHE A 72 -2.85 2.65 -7.89
CA PHE A 72 -2.07 1.42 -7.77
C PHE A 72 -0.55 1.60 -7.88
N VAL A 73 -0.09 2.44 -8.83
CA VAL A 73 1.34 2.74 -8.99
C VAL A 73 1.90 3.43 -7.74
N SER A 74 1.17 4.39 -7.20
CA SER A 74 1.54 5.11 -5.98
C SER A 74 1.56 4.19 -4.77
N TYR A 75 0.60 3.26 -4.68
CA TYR A 75 0.59 2.21 -3.67
C TYR A 75 1.85 1.35 -3.76
N GLY A 76 2.16 0.80 -4.94
CA GLY A 76 3.36 -0.03 -5.14
C GLY A 76 4.67 0.70 -4.81
N LEU A 77 4.78 2.00 -5.16
CA LEU A 77 5.92 2.83 -4.78
C LEU A 77 6.00 3.04 -3.27
N SER A 78 4.85 3.23 -2.61
CA SER A 78 4.80 3.43 -1.16
C SER A 78 5.28 2.22 -0.37
N LEU A 79 5.17 1.00 -0.94
CA LEU A 79 5.68 -0.23 -0.33
C LEU A 79 7.21 -0.27 -0.22
N GLN A 80 7.92 0.63 -0.89
CA GLN A 80 9.38 0.76 -0.75
C GLN A 80 9.77 1.62 0.47
N ASN A 81 8.84 2.38 1.02
CA ASN A 81 9.11 3.26 2.16
C ASN A 81 9.10 2.44 3.45
N ALA A 82 9.69 3.00 4.51
CA ALA A 82 9.45 2.51 5.85
C ALA A 82 7.97 2.64 6.20
N ASP A 83 7.35 1.55 6.65
CA ASP A 83 5.99 1.56 7.18
C ASP A 83 6.04 2.05 8.63
N LEU A 84 5.37 3.17 8.89
CA LEU A 84 5.32 3.85 10.18
C LEU A 84 3.91 3.77 10.79
N THR A 85 3.04 2.92 10.23
CA THR A 85 1.67 2.73 10.73
C THR A 85 1.68 2.08 12.10
N GLY A 86 0.92 2.62 13.05
CA GLY A 86 0.77 2.05 14.40
C GLY A 86 1.94 2.32 15.35
N THR A 87 2.90 3.18 14.98
CA THR A 87 3.95 3.62 15.91
C THR A 87 3.36 4.44 17.05
N SER A 88 3.88 4.24 18.25
CA SER A 88 3.44 4.87 19.49
C SER A 88 4.27 6.11 19.91
N SER A 89 5.38 6.37 19.21
CA SER A 89 6.24 7.53 19.46
C SER A 89 7.12 7.88 18.26
N PHE A 90 7.68 9.10 18.26
CA PHE A 90 8.65 9.48 17.24
C PHE A 90 9.98 8.74 17.39
N GLU A 91 10.34 8.33 18.60
CA GLU A 91 11.51 7.50 18.89
C GLU A 91 11.41 6.14 18.18
N GLU A 92 10.24 5.51 18.24
CA GLU A 92 9.97 4.25 17.53
C GLU A 92 10.12 4.42 16.01
N ILE A 93 9.64 5.54 15.46
CA ILE A 93 9.86 5.89 14.05
C ILE A 93 11.36 5.93 13.73
N ILE A 94 12.19 6.54 14.57
CA ILE A 94 13.64 6.60 14.33
C ILE A 94 14.25 5.20 14.26
N GLU A 95 13.86 4.28 15.14
CA GLU A 95 14.39 2.91 15.13
C GLU A 95 13.95 2.15 13.88
N ILE A 96 12.67 2.22 13.51
CA ILE A 96 12.16 1.63 12.25
C ILE A 96 12.93 2.17 11.04
N LEU A 97 13.19 3.48 11.00
CA LEU A 97 13.94 4.09 9.91
C LEU A 97 15.40 3.62 9.86
N LYS A 98 16.05 3.42 11.02
CA LYS A 98 17.42 2.86 11.08
C LYS A 98 17.45 1.44 10.55
N GLU A 99 16.53 0.59 10.98
CA GLU A 99 16.42 -0.79 10.52
C GLU A 99 16.14 -0.85 9.01
N HIS A 100 15.18 -0.06 8.55
CA HIS A 100 14.83 0.03 7.14
C HIS A 100 16.03 0.50 6.30
N GLN A 101 16.73 1.56 6.72
CA GLN A 101 17.91 2.08 6.02
C GLN A 101 19.09 1.10 6.02
N ALA A 102 19.25 0.30 7.08
CA ALA A 102 20.29 -0.73 7.13
C ALA A 102 19.98 -1.87 6.14
N LYS A 103 18.71 -2.25 6.01
CA LYS A 103 18.26 -3.30 5.10
C LYS A 103 18.19 -2.83 3.64
N TYR A 104 17.77 -1.59 3.41
CA TYR A 104 17.58 -1.00 2.10
C TYR A 104 18.28 0.36 2.00
N PRO A 105 19.61 0.37 1.80
CA PRO A 105 20.35 1.63 1.76
C PRO A 105 19.95 2.51 0.57
N SER A 106 19.40 3.69 0.86
CA SER A 106 19.10 4.73 -0.11
C SER A 106 19.75 6.08 0.26
N GLU A 107 19.80 6.99 -0.72
CA GLU A 107 20.17 8.39 -0.48
C GLU A 107 19.07 9.13 0.32
N TRP A 108 17.81 8.96 -0.09
CA TRP A 108 16.64 9.54 0.57
C TRP A 108 15.98 8.53 1.50
N ILE A 109 15.81 8.91 2.76
CA ILE A 109 15.08 8.11 3.74
C ILE A 109 13.61 8.50 3.67
N LEU A 110 12.77 7.55 3.29
CA LEU A 110 11.35 7.76 3.09
C LEU A 110 10.56 6.86 4.02
N GLY A 111 9.50 7.41 4.61
CA GLY A 111 8.57 6.68 5.45
C GLY A 111 7.14 7.18 5.25
N ARG A 112 6.16 6.34 5.57
CA ARG A 112 4.75 6.72 5.53
C ARG A 112 3.95 6.02 6.63
N GLY A 113 2.91 6.68 7.12
CA GLY A 113 1.86 6.04 7.92
C GLY A 113 1.82 6.48 9.36
N TRP A 114 2.78 7.29 9.80
CA TRP A 114 2.79 7.80 11.16
C TRP A 114 1.57 8.67 11.47
N ASP A 115 1.05 8.56 12.68
CA ASP A 115 0.04 9.46 13.23
C ASP A 115 0.39 9.81 14.67
N GLN A 116 0.65 11.08 14.94
CA GLN A 116 0.93 11.55 16.30
C GLN A 116 -0.26 11.42 17.25
N ASN A 117 -1.47 11.21 16.71
CA ASN A 117 -2.66 10.93 17.54
C ASN A 117 -2.56 9.58 18.28
N ASP A 118 -1.71 8.66 17.80
CA ASP A 118 -1.48 7.36 18.44
C ASP A 118 -0.48 7.47 19.60
N TRP A 119 0.15 8.63 19.80
CA TRP A 119 1.24 8.82 20.76
C TRP A 119 0.74 9.44 22.07
N GLU A 120 1.48 9.22 23.16
CA GLU A 120 1.19 9.85 24.46
C GLU A 120 1.19 11.39 24.37
N HIS A 121 2.08 11.94 23.53
CA HIS A 121 2.14 13.37 23.23
C HIS A 121 1.75 13.61 21.77
N THR A 122 0.60 14.26 21.57
CA THR A 122 -0.01 14.47 20.25
C THR A 122 0.50 15.71 19.51
N GLU A 123 1.53 16.37 20.04
CA GLU A 123 2.21 17.46 19.34
C GLU A 123 2.96 16.93 18.11
N PHE A 124 2.98 17.72 17.05
CA PHE A 124 3.79 17.36 15.89
C PHE A 124 5.28 17.26 16.25
N PRO A 125 6.00 16.28 15.67
CA PRO A 125 7.43 16.15 15.90
C PRO A 125 8.21 17.32 15.25
N SER A 126 9.45 17.51 15.72
CA SER A 126 10.43 18.38 15.09
C SER A 126 11.49 17.55 14.36
N LYS A 127 12.01 18.10 13.26
CA LYS A 127 13.06 17.52 12.42
C LYS A 127 14.35 17.22 13.18
N ASP A 128 14.56 17.80 14.36
CA ASP A 128 15.84 17.76 15.08
C ASP A 128 16.25 16.33 15.44
N LYS A 129 15.28 15.46 15.77
CA LYS A 129 15.52 14.03 15.99
C LYS A 129 15.94 13.29 14.69
N LEU A 130 15.39 13.70 13.54
CA LEU A 130 15.81 13.17 12.23
C LEU A 130 17.24 13.62 11.90
N ASP A 131 17.55 14.89 12.16
CA ASP A 131 18.87 15.47 11.89
C ASP A 131 19.96 14.80 12.76
N LEU A 132 19.64 14.49 14.02
CA LEU A 132 20.52 13.76 14.92
C LEU A 132 20.72 12.29 14.48
N ALA A 133 19.65 11.61 14.10
CA ALA A 133 19.69 10.20 13.73
C ALA A 133 20.32 9.96 12.34
N PHE A 134 20.12 10.88 11.40
CA PHE A 134 20.51 10.75 10.00
C PHE A 134 21.27 11.98 9.49
N PRO A 135 22.45 12.28 10.07
CA PRO A 135 23.18 13.51 9.76
C PRO A 135 23.54 13.57 8.27
N GLY A 136 23.18 14.68 7.62
CA GLY A 136 23.46 14.93 6.20
C GLY A 136 22.62 14.12 5.21
N LYS A 137 21.63 13.35 5.68
CA LYS A 137 20.70 12.62 4.79
C LYS A 137 19.37 13.36 4.65
N PRO A 138 18.84 13.49 3.42
CA PRO A 138 17.49 14.00 3.23
C PRO A 138 16.47 12.95 3.68
N VAL A 139 15.58 13.34 4.59
CA VAL A 139 14.49 12.51 5.12
C VAL A 139 13.16 13.19 4.83
N LEU A 140 12.16 12.43 4.38
CA LEU A 140 10.79 12.89 4.23
C LEU A 140 9.81 11.79 4.68
N LEU A 141 9.06 12.04 5.74
CA LEU A 141 8.10 11.09 6.30
C LEU A 141 6.68 11.61 6.14
N THR A 142 5.86 10.90 5.37
CA THR A 142 4.46 11.30 5.10
C THR A 142 3.53 10.76 6.20
N ARG A 143 2.68 11.62 6.74
CA ARG A 143 1.66 11.27 7.75
C ARG A 143 0.61 10.33 7.15
N ILE A 144 -0.13 9.62 8.01
CA ILE A 144 -1.18 8.67 7.61
C ILE A 144 -2.20 9.25 6.62
N ASP A 145 -2.58 10.51 6.79
CA ASP A 145 -3.57 11.22 5.97
C ASP A 145 -3.04 11.66 4.60
N GLY A 146 -1.72 11.65 4.39
CA GLY A 146 -1.09 12.19 3.19
C GLY A 146 -1.08 13.72 3.07
N HIS A 147 -1.64 14.43 4.05
CA HIS A 147 -1.75 15.89 4.12
C HIS A 147 -0.69 16.54 5.02
N GLY A 148 -0.03 15.74 5.86
CA GLY A 148 1.17 16.13 6.60
C GLY A 148 2.42 15.41 6.12
N ALA A 149 3.58 16.07 6.23
CA ALA A 149 4.87 15.40 6.19
C ALA A 149 5.90 16.12 7.07
N ILE A 150 6.87 15.38 7.60
CA ILE A 150 8.05 15.95 8.26
C ILE A 150 9.30 15.75 7.39
N ALA A 151 10.06 16.83 7.20
CA ALA A 151 11.29 16.85 6.40
C ALA A 151 12.51 17.20 7.28
N SER A 152 13.63 16.52 7.07
CA SER A 152 14.90 16.86 7.73
C SER A 152 15.45 18.21 7.27
N THR A 153 16.39 18.78 8.03
CA THR A 153 17.08 20.02 7.64
C THR A 153 17.74 19.87 6.27
N GLU A 154 18.34 18.72 5.99
CA GLU A 154 18.97 18.48 4.69
C GLU A 154 17.96 18.44 3.53
N ALA A 155 16.79 17.83 3.73
CA ALA A 155 15.73 17.81 2.73
C ALA A 155 15.21 19.23 2.42
N LEU A 156 14.97 20.04 3.46
CA LEU A 156 14.55 21.44 3.33
C LEU A 156 15.62 22.28 2.62
N ARG A 157 16.89 22.10 2.99
CA ARG A 157 18.03 22.82 2.40
C ARG A 157 18.14 22.56 0.91
N ARG A 158 18.07 21.29 0.48
CA ARG A 158 18.10 20.92 -0.95
C ARG A 158 16.90 21.50 -1.70
N ALA A 159 15.73 21.54 -1.06
CA ALA A 159 14.51 22.10 -1.62
C ALA A 159 14.49 23.64 -1.63
N LYS A 160 15.51 24.28 -1.03
CA LYS A 160 15.62 25.74 -0.84
C LYS A 160 14.43 26.32 -0.07
N VAL A 161 13.92 25.56 0.89
CA VAL A 161 12.81 25.97 1.75
C VAL A 161 13.36 26.74 2.94
N THR A 162 12.80 27.91 3.17
CA THR A 162 13.16 28.84 4.24
C THR A 162 11.88 29.27 4.96
N ARG A 163 12.01 29.92 6.12
CA ARG A 163 10.84 30.46 6.83
C ARG A 163 10.12 31.57 6.03
N GLU A 164 10.83 32.21 5.10
CA GLU A 164 10.29 33.23 4.19
C GLU A 164 9.58 32.63 2.96
N THR A 165 9.67 31.31 2.75
CA THR A 165 9.05 30.64 1.61
C THR A 165 7.53 30.76 1.67
N ARG A 166 6.95 31.37 0.63
CA ARG A 166 5.49 31.53 0.49
C ARG A 166 4.90 30.39 -0.34
N ILE A 167 3.74 29.90 0.07
CA ILE A 167 2.97 28.85 -0.60
C ILE A 167 1.49 29.18 -0.55
N GLU A 168 0.80 28.81 -1.62
CA GLU A 168 -0.65 28.81 -1.69
C GLU A 168 -1.18 27.40 -1.40
N GLY A 169 -2.23 27.30 -0.58
CA GLY A 169 -2.88 26.02 -0.26
C GLY A 169 -2.01 25.06 0.58
N GLY A 170 -1.23 25.58 1.51
CA GLY A 170 -0.42 24.78 2.44
C GLY A 170 0.32 25.64 3.46
N ALA A 171 1.07 24.99 4.36
CA ALA A 171 1.77 25.69 5.44
C ALA A 171 3.12 25.04 5.79
N LEU A 172 4.05 25.89 6.23
CA LEU A 172 5.29 25.50 6.90
C LEU A 172 5.10 25.77 8.39
N ILE A 173 5.23 24.76 9.24
CA ILE A 173 5.08 24.97 10.68
C ILE A 173 6.39 25.50 11.26
N THR A 174 6.28 26.55 12.06
CA THR A 174 7.40 27.16 12.77
C THR A 174 7.18 27.16 14.27
N LYS A 175 8.26 26.99 15.04
CA LYS A 175 8.29 27.16 16.49
C LYS A 175 9.46 28.09 16.82
N ASP A 176 9.21 29.12 17.63
CA ASP A 176 10.21 30.12 18.03
C ASP A 176 11.00 30.75 16.86
N GLY A 177 10.32 30.96 15.73
CA GLY A 177 10.91 31.56 14.53
C GLY A 177 11.78 30.62 13.68
N ALA A 178 11.86 29.33 14.02
CA ALA A 178 12.55 28.30 13.26
C ALA A 178 11.56 27.30 12.62
N LEU A 179 11.92 26.75 11.45
CA LEU A 179 11.14 25.68 10.81
C LEU A 179 11.23 24.40 11.65
N THR A 180 10.08 23.80 11.98
CA THR A 180 10.06 22.49 12.65
C THR A 180 10.30 21.34 11.67
N GLY A 181 10.20 21.62 10.36
CA GLY A 181 10.24 20.63 9.30
C GLY A 181 8.89 20.01 8.96
N MET A 182 7.83 20.35 9.69
CA MET A 182 6.46 19.97 9.33
C MET A 182 5.95 20.80 8.15
N LEU A 183 5.45 20.08 7.15
CA LEU A 183 4.91 20.56 5.88
C LEU A 183 3.45 20.11 5.76
N ILE A 184 2.55 21.04 5.46
CA ILE A 184 1.12 20.78 5.29
C ILE A 184 0.70 21.03 3.83
N ASP A 185 -0.07 20.12 3.27
CA ASP A 185 -0.64 20.17 1.92
C ASP A 185 0.41 20.49 0.84
N ASN A 186 0.23 21.59 0.09
CA ASN A 186 1.10 21.97 -1.01
C ASN A 186 2.56 22.21 -0.59
N ALA A 187 2.83 22.44 0.70
CA ALA A 187 4.19 22.57 1.20
C ALA A 187 5.01 21.27 1.04
N ILE A 188 4.34 20.10 1.07
CA ILE A 188 4.99 18.80 0.87
C ILE A 188 5.61 18.72 -0.53
N SER A 189 4.97 19.33 -1.53
CA SER A 189 5.42 19.34 -2.92
C SER A 189 6.74 20.09 -3.13
N LEU A 190 7.12 21.02 -2.25
CA LEU A 190 8.42 21.70 -2.31
C LEU A 190 9.59 20.73 -2.22
N VAL A 191 9.45 19.72 -1.36
CA VAL A 191 10.46 18.70 -1.13
C VAL A 191 10.29 17.55 -2.12
N ARG A 192 9.07 17.07 -2.35
CA ARG A 192 8.83 15.95 -3.29
C ARG A 192 9.39 16.21 -4.68
N ARG A 193 9.29 17.43 -5.20
CA ARG A 193 9.73 17.77 -6.56
C ARG A 193 11.25 17.65 -6.80
N ILE A 194 12.06 17.69 -5.74
CA ILE A 194 13.52 17.57 -5.85
C ILE A 194 14.02 16.15 -5.62
N MET A 195 13.12 15.24 -5.22
CA MET A 195 13.47 13.84 -5.02
C MET A 195 13.83 13.20 -6.37
N PRO A 196 14.77 12.22 -6.38
CA PRO A 196 15.03 11.42 -7.55
C PRO A 196 13.74 10.79 -8.07
N LYS A 197 13.54 10.85 -9.39
CA LYS A 197 12.43 10.14 -10.02
C LYS A 197 12.73 8.66 -10.05
N ALA A 198 11.73 7.85 -9.76
CA ALA A 198 11.81 6.40 -9.95
C ALA A 198 12.18 6.07 -11.40
N SER A 199 13.09 5.10 -11.57
CA SER A 199 13.42 4.55 -12.87
C SER A 199 12.28 3.69 -13.41
N LYS A 200 12.30 3.37 -14.70
CA LYS A 200 11.35 2.42 -15.29
C LYS A 200 11.36 1.08 -14.55
N GLN A 201 12.53 0.61 -14.14
CA GLN A 201 12.66 -0.66 -13.41
C GLN A 201 12.02 -0.58 -12.02
N ASP A 202 12.18 0.56 -11.33
CA ASP A 202 11.55 0.76 -10.02
C ASP A 202 10.03 0.71 -10.14
N TYR A 203 9.45 1.40 -11.14
CA TYR A 203 8.01 1.32 -11.42
C TYR A 203 7.54 -0.12 -11.68
N MET A 204 8.27 -0.88 -12.49
CA MET A 204 7.93 -2.28 -12.75
C MET A 204 7.97 -3.12 -11.47
N ASN A 205 9.03 -3.01 -10.68
CA ASN A 205 9.17 -3.74 -9.42
C ASN A 205 8.05 -3.37 -8.44
N SER A 206 7.75 -2.08 -8.28
CA SER A 206 6.68 -1.57 -7.42
C SER A 206 5.30 -2.08 -7.81
N ILE A 207 4.97 -2.10 -9.10
CA ILE A 207 3.68 -2.63 -9.58
C ILE A 207 3.57 -4.13 -9.29
N MET A 208 4.63 -4.90 -9.55
CA MET A 208 4.63 -6.34 -9.26
C MET A 208 4.51 -6.64 -7.77
N GLN A 209 5.14 -5.84 -6.90
CA GLN A 209 4.99 -5.99 -5.46
C GLN A 209 3.60 -5.59 -4.98
N GLY A 210 3.04 -4.49 -5.51
CA GLY A 210 1.66 -4.09 -5.25
C GLY A 210 0.67 -5.21 -5.61
N GLN A 211 0.87 -5.88 -6.75
CA GLN A 211 0.04 -7.02 -7.17
C GLN A 211 0.12 -8.16 -6.16
N ARG A 212 1.32 -8.54 -5.74
CA ARG A 212 1.49 -9.62 -4.74
C ARG A 212 0.76 -9.28 -3.45
N LYS A 213 0.87 -8.03 -2.98
CA LYS A 213 0.16 -7.58 -1.78
C LYS A 213 -1.36 -7.67 -1.90
N CYS A 214 -1.92 -7.35 -3.06
CA CYS A 214 -3.37 -7.52 -3.29
C CYS A 214 -3.83 -8.99 -3.29
N PHE A 215 -2.92 -9.94 -3.47
CA PHE A 215 -3.22 -11.38 -3.40
C PHE A 215 -2.89 -12.03 -2.05
N GLU A 216 -2.36 -11.29 -1.07
CA GLU A 216 -2.05 -11.80 0.28
C GLU A 216 -3.28 -11.85 1.20
N VAL A 217 -4.48 -11.54 0.68
CA VAL A 217 -5.77 -11.59 1.39
C VAL A 217 -6.13 -13.00 1.88
#